data_AF-A0A5C3Q9D1-F1
#
_entry.id   AF-A0A5C3Q9D1-F1
#
_cell.length_a   1.000
_cell.length_b   1.000
_cell.length_c   1.000
_cell.angle_alpha   90.00
_cell.angle_beta   90.00
_cell.angle_gamma   90.00
#
_symmetry.space_group_name_H-M   'P 1'
#
loop_
_entity.id
_entity.type
_entity.pdbx_description
1 polymer ?
#
loop_
_entity_poly.entity_id
_entity_poly.type
_entity_poly.pdbx_seq_one_letter_code
_entity_poly.pdbx_strand_id
1 'polypeptide(L)'
;LNYRRLAYHSSLVNLRDLQAFGRRIGAKPTSSFPDGSPKWTLPILIDDTHPGGNKIISDSYHIILYLESTYPDPTRPIFSSPHTYAIDR
;
A
#
# COMPACT_ATOMS: atom_id res chain seq x y z
N LEU A 1 9.05 -4.11 1.86
CA LEU A 1 8.92 -5.21 2.84
C LEU A 1 10.27 -5.87 3.13
N ASN A 2 10.90 -6.56 2.17
CA ASN A 2 12.24 -7.19 2.37
C ASN A 2 13.30 -6.28 2.99
N TYR A 3 13.46 -5.06 2.46
CA TYR A 3 14.41 -4.09 3.00
C TYR A 3 14.18 -3.79 4.50
N ARG A 4 12.92 -3.67 4.91
CA ARG A 4 12.48 -3.46 6.31
C ARG A 4 12.44 -4.76 7.14
N ARG A 5 12.76 -5.91 6.54
CA ARG A 5 12.69 -7.24 7.18
C ARG A 5 11.35 -7.55 7.87
N LEU A 6 10.26 -7.04 7.31
CA LEU A 6 8.92 -7.35 7.80
C LEU A 6 8.53 -8.75 7.32
N ALA A 7 7.88 -9.53 8.19
CA ALA A 7 7.27 -10.79 7.79
C ALA A 7 6.06 -10.48 6.90
N TYR A 8 5.94 -11.18 5.76
CA TYR A 8 4.81 -11.06 4.86
C TYR A 8 4.60 -12.35 4.09
N HIS A 9 3.40 -12.51 3.54
CA HIS A 9 3.12 -13.51 2.52
C HIS A 9 2.64 -12.79 1.25
N SER A 10 2.84 -13.40 0.09
CA SER A 10 2.37 -12.89 -1.18
C SER A 10 1.23 -13.76 -1.70
N SER A 11 0.13 -13.11 -2.06
CA SER A 11 -1.04 -13.74 -2.67
C SER A 11 -1.18 -13.25 -4.09
N LEU A 12 -1.40 -14.18 -5.04
CA LEU A 12 -1.64 -13.83 -6.43
C LEU A 12 -3.14 -13.59 -6.65
N VAL A 13 -3.45 -12.52 -7.36
CA VAL A 13 -4.82 -12.20 -7.80
C VAL A 13 -4.83 -12.22 -9.32
N ASN A 14 -5.82 -12.89 -9.90
CA ASN A 14 -6.01 -12.86 -11.35
C ASN A 14 -6.30 -11.42 -11.78
N LEU A 15 -5.61 -10.94 -12.82
CA LEU A 15 -5.76 -9.56 -13.30
C LEU A 15 -7.23 -9.20 -13.63
N ARG A 16 -8.00 -10.16 -14.14
CA ARG A 16 -9.42 -9.95 -14.47
C ARG A 16 -10.29 -9.74 -13.22
N ASP A 17 -9.90 -10.35 -12.12
CA ASP A 17 -10.62 -10.29 -10.85
C ASP A 17 -10.14 -9.12 -9.97
N LEU A 18 -9.05 -8.45 -10.34
CA LEU A 18 -8.40 -7.42 -9.51
C LEU A 18 -9.36 -6.31 -9.06
N GLN A 19 -10.22 -5.83 -9.96
CA GLN A 19 -11.17 -4.77 -9.62
C GLN A 19 -12.25 -5.25 -8.66
N ALA A 20 -12.76 -6.47 -8.83
CA ALA A 20 -13.75 -7.05 -7.94
C ALA A 20 -13.12 -7.36 -6.57
N PHE A 21 -11.90 -7.88 -6.58
CA PHE A 21 -11.10 -8.13 -5.39
C PHE A 21 -10.86 -6.85 -4.60
N GLY A 22 -10.35 -5.79 -5.25
CA GLY A 22 -10.08 -4.50 -4.62
C GLY A 22 -11.32 -3.90 -3.96
N ARG A 23 -12.46 -3.91 -4.67
CA ARG A 23 -13.74 -3.48 -4.10
C ARG A 23 -14.16 -4.32 -2.90
N ARG A 24 -14.06 -5.65 -2.99
CA ARG A 24 -14.46 -6.59 -1.93
C ARG A 24 -13.68 -6.37 -0.63
N ILE A 25 -12.38 -6.11 -0.73
CA ILE A 25 -11.52 -5.89 0.45
C ILE A 25 -11.53 -4.44 0.94
N GLY A 26 -12.26 -3.53 0.27
CA GLY A 26 -12.28 -2.11 0.63
C GLY A 26 -11.01 -1.34 0.26
N ALA A 27 -10.21 -1.86 -0.67
CA ALA A 27 -9.03 -1.16 -1.19
C ALA A 27 -9.46 0.08 -1.98
N LYS A 28 -8.80 1.22 -1.77
CA LYS A 28 -9.04 2.42 -2.59
C LYS A 28 -8.55 2.19 -4.03
N PRO A 29 -9.22 2.73 -5.06
CA PRO A 29 -8.67 2.76 -6.41
C PRO A 29 -7.41 3.62 -6.43
N THR A 30 -6.49 3.31 -7.34
CA THR A 30 -5.21 4.03 -7.48
C THR A 30 -5.26 5.09 -8.57
N SER A 31 -6.21 4.99 -9.50
CA SER A 31 -6.50 6.00 -10.52
C SER A 31 -7.89 5.77 -11.12
N SER A 32 -8.18 6.43 -12.23
CA SER A 32 -9.38 6.21 -13.02
C SER A 32 -9.03 5.80 -14.46
N PHE A 33 -9.91 5.06 -15.11
CA PHE A 33 -9.88 4.85 -16.55
C PHE A 33 -10.27 6.13 -17.31
N PRO A 34 -10.04 6.21 -18.64
CA PRO A 34 -10.43 7.37 -19.44
C PRO A 34 -11.93 7.69 -19.41
N ASP A 35 -12.78 6.69 -19.15
CA ASP A 35 -14.22 6.85 -18.99
C ASP A 35 -14.63 7.36 -17.58
N GLY A 36 -13.65 7.61 -16.71
CA GLY A 36 -13.85 8.06 -15.33
C GLY A 36 -14.11 6.94 -14.32
N SER A 37 -14.26 5.70 -14.76
CA SER A 37 -14.49 4.57 -13.84
C SER A 37 -13.24 4.29 -12.98
N PRO A 38 -13.40 3.84 -11.72
CA PRO A 38 -12.28 3.62 -10.82
C PRO A 38 -11.40 2.46 -11.28
N LYS A 39 -10.09 2.65 -11.19
CA LYS A 39 -9.06 1.66 -11.57
C LYS A 39 -8.29 1.22 -10.33
N TRP A 40 -8.17 -0.10 -10.16
CA TRP A 40 -7.29 -0.71 -9.17
C TRP A 40 -6.02 -1.22 -9.84
N THR A 41 -4.90 -1.03 -9.16
CA THR A 41 -3.61 -1.60 -9.53
C THR A 41 -2.99 -2.30 -8.34
N LEU A 42 -1.99 -3.14 -8.61
CA LEU A 42 -1.12 -3.70 -7.58
C LEU A 42 0.15 -2.82 -7.49
N PRO A 43 0.87 -2.84 -6.34
CA PRO A 43 0.60 -3.63 -5.14
C PRO A 43 -0.57 -3.11 -4.28
N ILE A 44 -1.18 -4.01 -3.51
CA ILE A 44 -2.07 -3.73 -2.37
C ILE A 44 -1.46 -4.41 -1.15
N LEU A 45 -1.33 -3.68 -0.04
CA LEU A 45 -0.89 -4.20 1.24
C LEU A 45 -2.11 -4.39 2.15
N ILE A 46 -2.22 -5.57 2.75
CA ILE A 46 -3.11 -5.83 3.88
C ILE A 46 -2.21 -6.05 5.09
N ASP A 47 -2.38 -5.22 6.11
CA ASP A 47 -1.72 -5.36 7.40
C ASP A 47 -2.75 -5.72 8.45
N ASP A 48 -2.76 -6.99 8.83
CA ASP A 48 -3.62 -7.58 9.86
C ASP A 48 -2.97 -7.54 11.26
N THR A 49 -1.74 -7.06 11.37
CA THR A 49 -0.99 -6.98 12.63
C THR A 49 -1.17 -5.63 13.34
N HIS A 50 -1.72 -4.63 12.65
CA HIS A 50 -1.94 -3.30 13.20
C HIS A 50 -2.97 -3.32 14.35
N PRO A 51 -2.70 -2.68 15.51
CA PRO A 51 -3.56 -2.76 16.71
C PRO A 51 -4.97 -2.17 16.50
N GLY A 52 -5.08 -1.15 15.65
CA GLY A 52 -6.36 -0.58 15.21
C GLY A 52 -7.11 -1.37 14.14
N GLY A 53 -6.90 -2.68 14.05
CA GLY A 53 -7.49 -3.59 13.07
C GLY A 53 -6.89 -3.50 11.67
N ASN A 54 -7.37 -4.37 10.77
CA ASN A 54 -6.86 -4.53 9.41
C ASN A 54 -6.73 -3.20 8.67
N LYS A 55 -5.54 -2.92 8.17
CA LYS A 55 -5.27 -1.79 7.27
C LYS A 55 -5.14 -2.30 5.85
N ILE A 56 -5.92 -1.74 4.93
CA ILE A 56 -5.84 -2.00 3.50
C ILE A 56 -5.31 -0.74 2.81
N ILE A 57 -4.11 -0.84 2.22
CA ILE A 57 -3.43 0.27 1.56
C ILE A 57 -3.17 -0.12 0.10
N SER A 58 -3.74 0.67 -0.81
CA SER A 58 -3.42 0.62 -2.23
C SER A 58 -2.37 1.66 -2.56
N ASP A 59 -1.75 1.55 -3.74
CA ASP A 59 -0.73 2.46 -4.27
C ASP A 59 0.63 2.32 -3.56
N SER A 60 1.70 2.13 -4.35
CA SER A 60 3.02 1.84 -3.80
C SER A 60 3.59 2.98 -2.96
N TYR A 61 3.29 4.23 -3.32
CA TYR A 61 3.77 5.38 -2.57
C TYR A 61 3.09 5.46 -1.20
N HIS A 62 1.77 5.30 -1.16
CA HIS A 62 1.01 5.25 0.10
C HIS A 62 1.41 4.05 0.98
N ILE A 63 1.70 2.90 0.38
CA ILE A 63 2.25 1.74 1.12
C ILE A 63 3.58 2.12 1.78
N ILE A 64 4.48 2.80 1.08
CA ILE A 64 5.77 3.21 1.65
C ILE A 64 5.57 4.19 2.81
N LEU A 65 4.70 5.20 2.66
CA LEU A 65 4.39 6.16 3.74
C LEU A 65 3.77 5.46 4.97
N TYR A 66 2.88 4.50 4.74
CA TYR A 66 2.30 3.69 5.79
C TYR A 66 3.36 2.89 6.54
N LEU A 67 4.28 2.22 5.82
CA LEU A 67 5.36 1.44 6.43
C LEU A 67 6.33 2.31 7.22
N GLU A 68 6.68 3.50 6.73
CA GLU A 68 7.56 4.45 7.43
C GLU A 68 6.97 4.90 8.77
N SER A 69 5.66 5.20 8.79
CA SER A 69 4.96 5.69 9.97
C SER A 69 4.60 4.59 10.97
N THR A 70 4.25 3.39 10.48
CA THR A 70 3.75 2.29 11.32
C THR A 70 4.87 1.43 11.87
N TYR A 71 5.95 1.24 11.10
CA TYR A 71 7.08 0.38 11.44
C TYR A 71 8.41 1.15 11.31
N PRO A 72 8.65 2.16 12.16
CA PRO A 72 9.88 2.93 12.10
C PRO A 72 11.09 2.05 12.43
N ASP A 73 12.06 1.99 11.52
CA ASP A 73 13.37 1.37 11.75
C ASP A 73 14.47 2.41 11.42
N PRO A 74 15.06 3.07 12.43
CA PRO A 74 16.08 4.10 12.25
C PRO A 74 17.35 3.60 11.54
N THR A 75 17.62 2.30 11.55
CA THR A 75 18.79 1.72 10.90
C THR A 75 18.58 1.48 9.40
N ARG A 76 17.33 1.54 8.93
CA ARG A 76 16.94 1.28 7.53
C ARG A 76 15.87 2.26 7.03
N PRO A 77 16.09 3.58 7.08
CA PRO A 77 15.09 4.54 6.63
C PRO A 77 14.75 4.32 5.15
N ILE A 78 13.46 4.31 4.78
CA ILE A 78 13.08 4.19 3.35
C ILE A 78 13.35 5.51 2.64
N PHE A 79 13.11 6.63 3.32
CA PHE A 79 13.44 7.96 2.83
C PHE A 79 14.74 8.46 3.46
N SER A 80 15.67 8.90 2.62
CA SER A 80 16.98 9.40 3.05
C SER A 80 16.93 10.73 3.83
N SER A 81 15.83 11.49 3.74
CA SER A 81 15.60 12.67 4.56
C SER A 81 14.11 12.86 4.91
N PRO A 82 13.78 13.48 6.06
CA PRO A 82 12.39 13.79 6.44
C PRO A 82 11.66 14.73 5.46
N HIS A 83 12.41 15.49 4.65
CA HIS A 83 11.84 16.45 3.70
C HIS A 83 11.51 15.84 2.33
N THR A 84 11.92 14.59 2.08
CA THR A 84 11.78 13.95 0.76
C THR A 84 10.33 13.56 0.43
N TYR A 85 9.45 13.40 1.42
CA TYR A 85 8.05 12.97 1.22
C TYR A 85 7.01 14.06 1.53
N ALA A 86 7.43 15.31 1.72
CA ALA A 86 6.55 16.44 2.02
C ALA A 86 5.98 17.16 0.78
N ILE A 87 6.22 16.64 -0.43
CA ILE A 87 5.93 17.33 -1.70
C ILE A 87 4.48 17.14 -2.19
N ASP A 88 3.68 16.32 -1.52
CA ASP A 88 2.33 15.97 -2.00
C ASP A 88 1.26 16.17 -0.89
N ARG A 89 1.15 17.40 -0.39
CA ARG A 89 0.05 17.84 0.50
C ARG A 89 -0.79 18.91 -0.15
#